data_AF-A0A928F7M0-F1
#
_entry.id   AF-A0A928F7M0-F1
#
_cell.length_a   1.000
_cell.length_b   1.000
_cell.length_c   1.000
_cell.angle_alpha   90.00
_cell.angle_beta   90.00
_cell.angle_gamma   90.00
#
_symmetry.space_group_name_H-M   'P 1'
#
loop_
_entity.id
_entity.type
_entity.pdbx_description
1 polymer ?
#
loop_
_entity_poly.entity_id
_entity_poly.type
_entity_poly.pdbx_seq_one_letter_code
_entity_poly.pdbx_strand_id
1 'polypeptide(L)'
;MSNFNRFCTKAQRALRRAGNKAEEMLDGASKAVKIKALEIRMDEQYENLGRLVYRDLHTEEDLEEEKLKVIAALDALFDELSVLKAEDAAEASAAEDAK
;
A
#
# COMPACT_ATOMS: atom_id res chain seq x y z
N MET A 1 -23.95 41.55 -10.17
CA MET A 1 -23.75 40.62 -9.02
C MET A 1 -23.04 41.36 -7.88
N SER A 2 -23.56 41.27 -6.66
CA SER A 2 -22.98 41.90 -5.46
C SER A 2 -21.58 41.33 -5.12
N ASN A 3 -20.70 42.16 -4.54
CA ASN A 3 -19.39 41.74 -4.03
C ASN A 3 -19.52 40.61 -2.98
N PHE A 4 -20.62 40.57 -2.24
CA PHE A 4 -20.92 39.51 -1.29
C PHE A 4 -21.12 38.15 -1.98
N ASN A 5 -21.87 38.11 -3.09
CA ASN A 5 -22.03 36.86 -3.87
C ASN A 5 -20.72 36.36 -4.47
N ARG A 6 -19.81 37.28 -4.87
CA ARG A 6 -18.46 36.92 -5.32
C ARG A 6 -17.59 36.36 -4.19
N PHE A 7 -17.77 36.86 -2.97
CA PHE A 7 -17.09 36.33 -1.78
C PHE A 7 -17.59 34.93 -1.43
N CYS A 8 -18.90 34.73 -1.32
CA CYS A 8 -19.49 33.41 -1.01
C CYS A 8 -19.09 32.34 -2.02
N THR A 9 -19.10 32.67 -3.31
CA THR A 9 -18.66 31.74 -4.36
C THR A 9 -17.16 31.41 -4.29
N LYS A 10 -16.29 32.37 -3.93
CA LYS A 10 -14.87 32.10 -3.68
C LYS A 10 -14.66 31.24 -2.44
N ALA A 11 -15.36 31.53 -1.35
CA ALA A 11 -15.29 30.75 -0.11
C ALA A 11 -15.73 29.30 -0.34
N GLN A 12 -16.85 29.09 -1.05
CA GLN A 12 -17.34 27.76 -1.38
C GLN A 12 -16.36 26.97 -2.25
N ARG A 13 -15.67 27.63 -3.20
CA ARG A 13 -14.61 26.99 -4.00
C ARG A 13 -13.39 26.64 -3.15
N ALA A 14 -12.98 27.50 -2.22
CA ALA A 14 -11.87 27.22 -1.32
C ALA A 14 -12.19 26.02 -0.41
N LEU A 15 -13.41 25.96 0.11
CA LEU A 15 -13.87 24.89 1.00
C LEU A 15 -13.93 23.54 0.27
N ARG A 16 -14.41 23.52 -0.98
CA ARG A 16 -14.34 22.32 -1.84
C ARG A 16 -12.91 21.85 -2.10
N ARG A 17 -11.99 22.77 -2.42
CA ARG A 17 -10.58 22.41 -2.64
C ARG A 17 -9.92 21.85 -1.39
N ALA A 18 -10.25 22.40 -0.22
CA ALA A 18 -9.76 21.90 1.06
C ALA A 18 -10.32 20.50 1.36
N GLY A 19 -11.61 20.27 1.08
CA GLY A 19 -12.24 18.96 1.20
C GLY A 19 -11.57 17.90 0.34
N ASN A 20 -11.40 18.16 -0.96
CA ASN A 20 -10.74 17.22 -1.88
C ASN A 20 -9.30 16.91 -1.46
N LYS A 21 -8.54 17.92 -1.00
CA LYS A 21 -7.18 17.69 -0.47
C LYS A 21 -7.16 16.82 0.78
N ALA A 22 -8.13 16.99 1.67
CA ALA A 22 -8.23 16.16 2.86
C ALA A 22 -8.54 14.71 2.50
N GLU A 23 -9.40 14.50 1.50
CA GLU A 23 -9.74 13.17 0.96
C GLU A 23 -8.50 12.50 0.32
N GLU A 24 -7.77 13.21 -0.55
CA GLU A 24 -6.50 12.74 -1.13
C GLU A 24 -5.47 12.35 -0.05
N MET A 25 -5.34 13.15 1.02
CA MET A 25 -4.43 12.84 2.13
C MET A 25 -4.85 11.60 2.92
N LEU A 26 -6.15 11.40 3.12
CA LEU A 26 -6.68 10.22 3.80
C LEU A 26 -6.45 8.94 2.98
N ASP A 27 -6.67 9.01 1.67
CA ASP A 27 -6.42 7.90 0.76
C ASP A 27 -4.94 7.54 0.70
N GLY A 28 -4.05 8.54 0.58
CA GLY A 28 -2.61 8.33 0.63
C GLY A 28 -2.13 7.71 1.96
N ALA A 29 -2.65 8.19 3.09
CA ALA A 29 -2.34 7.61 4.40
C ALA A 29 -2.83 6.16 4.53
N SER A 30 -4.04 5.87 4.04
CA SER A 30 -4.62 4.53 4.01
C SER A 30 -3.77 3.56 3.20
N LYS A 31 -3.32 3.98 2.01
CA LYS A 31 -2.41 3.20 1.16
C LYS A 31 -1.06 2.95 1.83
N ALA A 32 -0.47 3.96 2.46
CA ALA A 32 0.80 3.81 3.18
C ALA A 32 0.70 2.79 4.33
N VAL A 33 -0.42 2.80 5.08
CA VAL A 33 -0.70 1.79 6.11
C VAL A 33 -0.86 0.41 5.49
N LYS A 34 -1.56 0.28 4.36
CA LYS A 34 -1.72 -1.00 3.67
C LYS A 34 -0.37 -1.56 3.20
N ILE A 35 0.51 -0.74 2.62
CA ILE A 35 1.85 -1.15 2.20
C ILE A 35 2.66 -1.65 3.39
N LYS A 36 2.66 -0.89 4.51
CA LYS A 36 3.37 -1.32 5.73
C LYS A 36 2.82 -2.61 6.31
N ALA A 37 1.51 -2.80 6.28
CA ALA A 37 0.90 -4.05 6.73
C ALA A 37 1.32 -5.25 5.86
N LEU A 38 1.47 -5.06 4.54
CA LEU A 38 1.98 -6.10 3.64
C LEU A 38 3.45 -6.41 3.91
N GLU A 39 4.29 -5.39 4.10
CA GLU A 39 5.70 -5.57 4.47
C GLU A 39 5.86 -6.40 5.76
N ILE A 40 5.06 -6.10 6.79
CA ILE A 40 5.06 -6.87 8.04
C ILE A 40 4.67 -8.34 7.80
N ARG A 41 3.64 -8.60 7.00
CA ARG A 41 3.23 -9.98 6.68
C ARG A 41 4.32 -10.74 5.93
N MET A 42 5.06 -10.07 5.04
CA MET A 42 6.18 -10.68 4.33
C MET A 42 7.29 -11.07 5.30
N ASP A 43 7.63 -10.18 6.25
CA ASP A 43 8.62 -10.48 7.29
C ASP A 43 8.21 -11.72 8.12
N GLU A 44 6.94 -11.83 8.48
CA GLU A 44 6.39 -13.03 9.17
C GLU A 44 6.56 -14.30 8.34
N GLN A 45 6.29 -14.24 7.02
CA GLN A 45 6.50 -15.39 6.14
C GLN A 45 7.98 -15.74 5.98
N TYR A 46 8.87 -14.76 5.91
CA TYR A 46 10.33 -15.01 5.89
C TYR A 46 10.81 -15.65 7.19
N GLU A 47 10.29 -15.23 8.34
CA GLU A 47 10.60 -15.88 9.62
C GLU A 47 10.13 -17.34 9.64
N ASN A 48 8.90 -17.60 9.16
CA ASN A 48 8.37 -18.95 9.05
C ASN A 48 9.23 -19.83 8.12
N LEU A 49 9.61 -19.30 6.95
CA LEU A 49 10.50 -20.00 6.02
C LEU A 49 11.86 -20.30 6.67
N GLY A 50 12.43 -19.33 7.40
CA GLY A 50 13.67 -19.51 8.14
C GLY A 50 13.59 -20.63 9.17
N ARG A 51 12.48 -20.73 9.91
CA ARG A 51 12.22 -21.82 10.87
C ARG A 51 12.10 -23.18 10.17
N LEU A 52 11.42 -23.23 9.03
CA LEU A 52 11.28 -24.47 8.25
C LEU A 52 12.63 -24.93 7.71
N VAL A 53 13.41 -24.04 7.10
CA VAL A 53 14.76 -24.35 6.61
C VAL A 53 15.67 -24.78 7.76
N TYR A 54 15.60 -24.13 8.91
CA TYR A 54 16.33 -24.57 10.09
C TYR A 54 15.94 -25.99 10.52
N ARG A 55 14.65 -26.31 10.60
CA ARG A 55 14.16 -27.64 10.97
C ARG A 55 14.58 -28.70 9.94
N ASP A 56 14.44 -28.41 8.66
CA ASP A 56 14.83 -29.27 7.53
C ASP A 56 16.32 -29.64 7.58
N LEU A 57 17.19 -28.69 7.99
CA LEU A 57 18.63 -28.92 8.12
C LEU A 57 19.03 -29.73 9.37
N HIS A 58 18.18 -29.77 10.40
CA HIS A 58 18.51 -30.35 11.70
C HIS A 58 17.66 -31.58 12.07
N THR A 59 16.75 -31.99 11.18
CA THR A 59 15.88 -33.17 11.34
C THR A 59 15.88 -33.99 10.06
N GLU A 60 15.37 -35.21 10.11
CA GLU A 60 15.13 -36.04 8.90
C GLU A 60 13.72 -35.83 8.32
N GLU A 61 13.01 -34.78 8.76
CA GLU A 61 11.69 -34.44 8.23
C GLU A 61 11.82 -33.83 6.82
N ASP A 62 11.06 -34.35 5.86
CA ASP A 62 10.91 -33.71 4.55
C ASP A 62 9.91 -32.56 4.66
N LEU A 63 10.42 -31.33 4.59
CA LEU A 63 9.63 -30.10 4.72
C LEU A 63 9.46 -29.37 3.39
N GLU A 64 9.77 -29.99 2.26
CA GLU A 64 9.76 -29.34 0.95
C GLU A 64 8.38 -28.77 0.61
N GLU A 65 7.31 -29.53 0.87
CA GLU A 65 5.94 -29.06 0.60
C GLU A 65 5.55 -27.87 1.49
N GLU A 66 5.96 -27.86 2.76
CA GLU A 66 5.69 -26.74 3.67
C GLU A 66 6.45 -25.48 3.26
N LYS A 67 7.72 -25.62 2.87
CA LYS A 67 8.54 -24.51 2.34
C LYS A 67 7.91 -23.93 1.09
N LEU A 68 7.46 -24.76 0.15
CA LEU A 68 6.80 -24.31 -1.08
C LEU A 68 5.49 -23.54 -0.82
N LYS A 69 4.71 -23.94 0.20
CA LYS A 69 3.50 -23.20 0.60
C LYS A 69 3.83 -21.79 1.10
N VAL A 70 4.88 -21.64 1.90
CA VAL A 70 5.33 -20.33 2.38
C VAL A 70 5.89 -19.47 1.25
N ILE A 71 6.63 -20.06 0.31
CA ILE A 71 7.14 -19.36 -0.87
C ILE A 71 5.98 -18.85 -1.74
N ALA A 72 4.97 -19.68 -2.01
CA ALA A 72 3.80 -19.25 -2.77
C ALA A 72 3.01 -18.12 -2.08
N ALA A 73 2.97 -18.12 -0.73
CA ALA A 73 2.37 -17.03 0.03
C ALA A 73 3.20 -15.73 -0.07
N LEU A 74 4.53 -15.83 -0.06
CA LEU A 74 5.41 -14.68 -0.30
C LEU A 74 5.21 -14.10 -1.70
N ASP A 75 5.16 -14.94 -2.73
CA ASP A 75 4.94 -14.50 -4.12
C ASP A 75 3.63 -13.73 -4.26
N ALA A 76 2.54 -14.23 -3.65
CA ALA A 76 1.25 -13.53 -3.66
C ALA A 76 1.30 -12.15 -2.95
N LEU A 77 2.07 -12.04 -1.86
CA LEU A 77 2.28 -10.76 -1.16
C LEU A 77 3.14 -9.79 -2.00
N PHE A 78 4.16 -10.29 -2.70
CA PHE A 78 4.95 -9.50 -3.63
C PHE A 78 4.11 -8.96 -4.78
N ASP A 79 3.24 -9.79 -5.35
CA ASP A 79 2.32 -9.37 -6.41
C ASP A 79 1.40 -8.24 -5.92
N GLU A 80 0.76 -8.40 -4.76
CA GLU A 80 -0.11 -7.36 -4.20
C GLU A 80 0.65 -6.05 -3.92
N LEU A 81 1.87 -6.15 -3.37
CA LEU A 81 2.70 -4.99 -3.08
C LEU A 81 3.19 -4.30 -4.37
N SER A 82 3.49 -5.06 -5.42
CA SER A 82 3.89 -4.51 -6.72
C SER A 82 2.77 -3.71 -7.37
N VAL A 83 1.53 -4.20 -7.30
CA VAL A 83 0.33 -3.51 -7.80
C VAL A 83 0.13 -2.20 -7.05
N LEU A 84 0.17 -2.22 -5.71
CA LEU A 84 -0.02 -1.01 -4.90
C LEU A 84 1.08 0.03 -5.14
N LYS A 85 2.34 -0.39 -5.32
CA LYS A 85 3.45 0.52 -5.66
C LYS A 85 3.33 1.08 -7.07
N ALA A 86 2.84 0.30 -8.03
CA ALA A 86 2.58 0.77 -9.39
C ALA A 86 1.44 1.79 -9.43
N GLU A 87 0.36 1.56 -8.67
CA GLU A 87 -0.75 2.50 -8.51
C GLU A 87 -0.28 3.83 -7.87
N ASP A 88 0.53 3.76 -6.82
CA ASP A 88 1.10 4.94 -6.16
C ASP A 88 2.01 5.75 -7.10
N ALA A 89 2.84 5.04 -7.90
CA ALA A 89 3.69 5.68 -8.90
C ALA A 89 2.89 6.32 -10.06
N ALA A 90 1.80 5.70 -10.49
CA ALA A 90 0.93 6.22 -11.55
C ALA A 90 0.13 7.45 -11.08
N GLU A 91 -0.30 7.48 -9.82
CA GLU A 91 -0.95 8.65 -9.23
C GLU A 91 0.04 9.81 -9.03
N ALA A 92 1.28 9.50 -8.65
CA ALA A 92 2.33 10.50 -8.53
C ALA A 92 2.66 11.18 -9.87
N SER A 93 2.73 10.42 -10.98
CA SER A 93 2.97 10.99 -12.31
C SER A 93 1.77 11.79 -12.84
N ALA A 94 0.55 11.32 -12.61
CA ALA A 94 -0.66 12.04 -13.01
C ALA A 94 -0.83 13.38 -12.27
N ALA A 95 -0.40 13.46 -11.01
CA ALA A 95 -0.39 14.70 -10.24
C ALA A 95 0.68 15.70 -10.69
N GLU A 96 1.77 15.23 -11.32
CA GLU A 96 2.82 16.06 -11.90
C GLU A 96 2.41 16.65 -13.25
N ASP A 97 1.76 15.86 -14.10
CA ASP A 97 1.24 16.28 -15.41
C ASP A 97 0.05 17.27 -15.30
N ALA A 98 -0.63 17.31 -14.15
CA ALA A 98 -1.77 18.18 -13.89
C ALA A 98 -1.40 19.57 -13.29
N LYS A 99 -0.11 19.84 -13.06
CA LYS A 99 0.41 21.12 -12.52
C LYS A 99 0.83 22.10 -13.61
#